data_AF-A0A932QJU5-F1
#
_entry.id   AF-A0A932QJU5-F1
#
_cell.length_a   1.000
_cell.length_b   1.000
_cell.length_c   1.000
_cell.angle_alpha   90.00
_cell.angle_beta   90.00
_cell.angle_gamma   90.00
#
_symmetry.space_group_name_H-M   'P 1'
#
loop_
_entity.id
_entity.type
_entity.pdbx_description
1 polymer ?
#
loop_
_entity_poly.entity_id
_entity_poly.type
_entity_poly.pdbx_seq_one_letter_code
_entity_poly.pdbx_strand_id
1 'polypeptide(L)'
;MRRSLVILIAVLLVVIIGGGLYFWLHRGTVKSVLNPQTNSQASANTPTIAKNSNTSLPVEIKGDKTLDATVKLINGLSIHFTSLTKADSFATVTADTGKTFIIVFFEPMTGAEVLAASQTLPAEVKLQVGKNTYEASSVKVASTTVKNDRGYLKFIVPSSTAAASLVAGSNQIKLPL
;
A
#
# COMPACT_ATOMS: atom_id res chain seq x y z
N MET A 1 2.41 58.41 18.65
CA MET A 1 2.51 57.05 18.04
C MET A 1 2.79 55.92 19.04
N ARG A 2 2.39 56.02 20.33
CA ARG A 2 2.57 54.92 21.32
C ARG A 2 1.25 54.30 21.83
N ARG A 3 0.10 54.84 21.43
CA ARG A 3 -1.22 54.39 21.93
C ARG A 3 -1.81 53.22 21.11
N SER A 4 -1.51 53.12 19.81
CA SER A 4 -2.05 52.05 18.95
C SER A 4 -1.40 50.68 19.17
N LEU A 5 -0.14 50.64 19.62
CA LEU A 5 0.57 49.38 19.90
C LEU A 5 0.04 48.69 21.17
N VAL A 6 -0.36 49.48 22.17
CA VAL A 6 -0.90 48.97 23.45
C VAL A 6 -2.27 48.32 23.26
N ILE A 7 -3.08 48.86 22.35
CA ILE A 7 -4.41 48.31 22.05
C ILE A 7 -4.29 46.96 21.31
N LEU A 8 -3.33 46.82 20.40
CA LEU A 8 -3.12 45.56 19.67
C LEU A 8 -2.70 44.41 20.61
N ILE A 9 -1.84 44.70 21.60
CA ILE A 9 -1.38 43.72 22.60
C ILE A 9 -2.52 43.37 23.58
N ALA A 10 -3.35 44.36 23.96
CA ALA A 10 -4.49 44.12 24.82
C ALA A 10 -5.55 43.22 24.16
N VAL A 11 -5.83 43.42 22.86
CA VAL A 11 -6.77 42.57 22.11
C VAL A 11 -6.23 41.14 21.95
N LEU A 12 -4.94 40.97 21.70
CA LEU A 12 -4.32 39.65 21.57
C LEU A 12 -4.35 38.87 22.90
N LEU A 13 -4.14 39.54 24.04
CA LEU A 13 -4.21 38.92 25.37
C LEU A 13 -5.64 38.50 25.74
N VAL A 14 -6.67 39.25 25.37
CA VAL A 14 -8.07 38.89 25.63
C VAL A 14 -8.48 37.64 24.84
N VAL A 15 -7.98 37.45 23.61
CA VAL A 15 -8.29 36.25 22.81
C VAL A 15 -7.62 35.00 23.37
N ILE A 16 -6.36 35.10 23.83
CA ILE A 16 -5.63 33.96 24.39
C ILE A 16 -6.19 33.55 25.76
N ILE A 17 -6.52 34.54 26.61
CA ILE A 17 -7.08 34.28 27.95
C ILE A 17 -8.55 33.85 27.83
N GLY A 18 -9.33 34.46 26.94
CA GLY A 18 -10.74 34.08 26.69
C GLY A 18 -10.88 32.67 26.09
N GLY A 19 -10.03 32.32 25.12
CA GLY A 19 -9.99 30.98 24.53
C GLY A 19 -9.51 29.90 25.52
N GLY A 20 -8.51 30.23 26.35
CA GLY A 20 -8.01 29.33 27.39
C GLY A 20 -9.01 29.11 28.53
N LEU A 21 -9.75 30.15 28.93
CA LEU A 21 -10.75 30.06 29.99
C LEU A 21 -12.02 29.33 29.53
N TYR A 22 -12.41 29.46 28.25
CA TYR A 22 -13.48 28.66 27.66
C TYR A 22 -13.14 27.16 27.64
N PHE A 23 -11.90 26.82 27.27
CA PHE A 23 -11.41 25.43 27.31
C PHE A 23 -11.30 24.89 28.75
N TRP A 24 -11.02 25.74 29.73
CA TRP A 24 -10.93 25.35 31.15
C TRP A 24 -12.30 25.17 31.81
N LEU A 25 -13.27 26.07 31.54
CA LEU A 25 -14.64 25.96 32.05
C LEU A 25 -15.44 24.80 31.44
N HIS A 26 -15.10 24.36 30.23
CA HIS A 26 -15.74 23.22 29.56
C HIS A 26 -15.00 21.88 29.74
N ARG A 27 -13.90 21.83 30.51
CA ARG A 27 -13.22 20.56 30.85
C ARG A 27 -14.04 19.66 31.79
N GLY A 28 -15.11 20.17 32.41
CA GLY A 28 -15.90 19.45 33.41
C GLY A 28 -17.09 18.64 32.89
N THR A 29 -17.49 18.77 31.62
CA THR A 29 -18.72 18.13 31.09
C THR A 29 -18.50 17.20 29.91
N VAL A 30 -17.26 16.83 29.61
CA VAL A 30 -17.01 15.62 28.81
C VAL A 30 -16.87 14.46 29.78
N LYS A 31 -17.99 13.75 30.01
CA LYS A 31 -17.97 12.49 30.76
C LYS A 31 -16.99 11.54 30.08
N SER A 32 -15.89 11.29 30.78
CA SER A 32 -15.05 10.13 30.61
C SER A 32 -15.90 8.87 30.81
N VAL A 33 -16.09 8.08 29.77
CA VAL A 33 -16.47 6.66 29.92
C VAL A 33 -15.17 5.87 30.04
N LEU A 34 -14.40 6.15 31.11
CA LEU A 34 -13.44 5.22 31.66
C LEU A 34 -13.91 4.89 33.08
N ASN A 35 -14.85 3.97 33.16
CA ASN A 35 -14.97 3.13 34.34
C ASN A 35 -13.89 2.03 34.19
N PRO A 36 -13.03 1.81 35.19
CA PRO A 36 -12.05 0.74 35.15
C PRO A 36 -12.77 -0.61 35.35
N GLN A 37 -13.19 -1.23 34.24
CA GLN A 37 -13.38 -2.68 34.22
C GLN A 37 -12.04 -3.31 33.86
N THR A 38 -11.49 -4.08 34.78
CA THR A 38 -10.40 -5.02 34.54
C THR A 38 -10.87 -6.05 33.52
N ASN A 39 -10.68 -5.75 32.23
CA ASN A 39 -10.79 -6.72 31.17
C ASN A 39 -9.38 -7.18 30.80
N SER A 40 -8.99 -8.35 31.32
CA SER A 40 -7.79 -9.06 30.88
C SER A 40 -7.98 -9.54 29.43
N GLN A 41 -7.84 -8.63 28.47
CA GLN A 41 -7.52 -8.98 27.09
C GLN A 41 -6.64 -7.87 26.50
N ALA A 42 -5.35 -7.94 26.84
CA ALA A 42 -4.32 -7.53 25.90
C ALA A 42 -4.45 -8.45 24.68
N SER A 43 -5.33 -8.11 23.73
CA SER A 43 -5.29 -8.72 22.42
C SER A 43 -4.07 -8.15 21.73
N ALA A 44 -2.97 -8.88 21.85
CA ALA A 44 -1.83 -8.73 20.97
C ALA A 44 -2.38 -8.83 19.53
N ASN A 45 -2.40 -7.73 18.80
CA ASN A 45 -2.44 -7.79 17.34
C ASN A 45 -1.04 -8.19 16.84
N THR A 46 -0.56 -9.33 17.31
CA THR A 46 0.24 -10.20 16.47
C THR A 46 -0.70 -10.58 15.32
N PRO A 47 -0.31 -10.43 14.05
CA PRO A 47 -1.11 -10.96 12.97
C PRO A 47 -1.30 -12.46 13.22
N THR A 48 -2.51 -12.84 13.64
CA THR A 48 -2.90 -14.23 13.79
C THR A 48 -2.86 -14.84 12.39
N ILE A 49 -1.82 -15.61 12.11
CA ILE A 49 -1.82 -16.52 10.98
C ILE A 49 -2.96 -17.50 11.27
N ALA A 50 -4.10 -17.29 10.61
CA ALA A 50 -5.25 -18.16 10.72
C ALA A 50 -4.85 -19.55 10.23
N LYS A 51 -4.62 -20.47 11.18
CA LYS A 51 -4.42 -21.88 10.93
C LYS A 51 -5.79 -22.56 10.84
N ASN A 52 -6.37 -22.51 9.64
CA ASN A 52 -7.13 -23.59 9.00
C ASN A 52 -7.97 -23.02 7.85
N SER A 53 -7.34 -23.03 6.68
CA SER A 53 -8.06 -23.42 5.47
C SER A 53 -7.17 -24.46 4.81
N ASN A 54 -7.58 -25.72 4.80
CA ASN A 54 -7.10 -26.68 3.81
C ASN A 54 -7.75 -26.31 2.47
N THR A 55 -7.51 -25.09 2.00
CA THR A 55 -7.48 -24.82 0.58
C THR A 55 -6.11 -25.29 0.15
N SER A 56 -6.04 -26.30 -0.73
CA SER A 56 -4.77 -26.66 -1.36
C SER A 56 -4.14 -25.35 -1.84
N LEU A 57 -2.97 -25.01 -1.30
CA LEU A 57 -2.19 -23.86 -1.77
C LEU A 57 -2.19 -23.96 -3.29
N PRO A 58 -2.72 -22.97 -4.02
CA PRO A 58 -2.68 -23.05 -5.46
C PRO A 58 -1.23 -23.26 -5.84
N VAL A 59 -1.03 -24.33 -6.62
CA VAL A 59 0.12 -24.58 -7.48
C VAL A 59 0.75 -23.24 -7.83
N GLU A 60 2.05 -23.13 -7.59
CA GLU A 60 2.90 -22.00 -7.96
C GLU A 60 2.30 -21.23 -9.14
N ILE A 61 1.75 -20.03 -8.87
CA ILE A 61 1.10 -19.25 -9.92
C ILE A 61 2.21 -18.65 -10.77
N LYS A 62 2.55 -19.34 -11.85
CA LYS A 62 3.50 -18.89 -12.86
C LYS A 62 2.78 -17.96 -13.83
N GLY A 63 3.46 -16.89 -14.22
CA GLY A 63 3.05 -16.14 -15.40
C GLY A 63 3.24 -17.01 -16.65
N ASP A 64 2.41 -16.78 -17.67
CA ASP A 64 2.50 -17.45 -18.96
C ASP A 64 3.62 -16.88 -19.84
N LYS A 65 4.16 -15.70 -19.48
CA LYS A 65 5.24 -15.04 -20.23
C LYS A 65 6.41 -14.67 -19.33
N THR A 66 7.63 -14.91 -19.82
CA THR A 66 8.88 -14.56 -19.13
C THR A 66 9.19 -13.07 -19.26
N LEU A 67 9.69 -12.46 -18.18
CA LEU A 67 10.12 -11.06 -18.16
C LEU A 67 11.61 -10.89 -17.81
N ASP A 68 12.14 -11.72 -16.91
CA ASP A 68 13.54 -11.75 -16.44
C ASP A 68 14.22 -10.37 -16.39
N ALA A 69 13.77 -9.54 -15.46
CA ALA A 69 14.23 -8.15 -15.35
C ALA A 69 14.31 -7.68 -13.90
N THR A 70 15.42 -7.04 -13.55
CA THR A 70 15.64 -6.44 -12.22
C THR A 70 15.45 -4.94 -12.25
N VAL A 71 14.70 -4.41 -11.28
CA VAL A 71 14.51 -2.97 -11.06
C VAL A 71 15.03 -2.57 -9.70
N LYS A 72 15.79 -1.47 -9.66
CA LYS A 72 16.15 -0.83 -8.40
C LYS A 72 15.16 0.29 -8.09
N LEU A 73 14.51 0.18 -6.94
CA LEU A 73 13.62 1.20 -6.39
C LEU A 73 14.43 2.38 -5.85
N ILE A 74 13.77 3.52 -5.62
CA ILE A 74 14.36 4.77 -5.14
C ILE A 74 14.97 4.56 -3.74
N ASN A 75 14.35 3.74 -2.90
CA ASN A 75 14.88 3.38 -1.58
C ASN A 75 16.08 2.42 -1.61
N GLY A 76 16.53 2.01 -2.80
CA GLY A 76 17.66 1.10 -2.99
C GLY A 76 17.31 -0.39 -3.04
N LEU A 77 16.06 -0.77 -2.76
CA LEU A 77 15.61 -2.16 -2.85
C LEU A 77 15.62 -2.63 -4.31
N SER A 78 16.16 -3.82 -4.57
CA SER A 78 16.17 -4.42 -5.89
C SER A 78 15.08 -5.49 -6.00
N ILE A 79 14.27 -5.40 -7.05
CA ILE A 79 13.13 -6.28 -7.31
C ILE A 79 13.39 -7.02 -8.61
N HIS A 80 13.46 -8.34 -8.54
CA HIS A 80 13.59 -9.18 -9.72
C HIS A 80 12.21 -9.68 -10.17
N PHE A 81 11.72 -9.15 -11.29
CA PHE A 81 10.52 -9.62 -11.97
C PHE A 81 10.83 -10.79 -12.90
N THR A 82 10.09 -11.89 -12.74
CA THR A 82 10.40 -13.16 -13.42
C THR A 82 9.46 -13.47 -14.57
N SER A 83 8.17 -13.20 -14.37
CA SER A 83 7.13 -13.54 -15.34
C SER A 83 5.94 -12.61 -15.22
N LEU A 84 5.07 -12.59 -16.21
CA LEU A 84 3.80 -11.88 -16.18
C LEU A 84 2.68 -12.74 -16.76
N THR A 85 1.45 -12.34 -16.48
CA THR A 85 0.27 -12.80 -17.22
C THR A 85 -0.74 -11.70 -17.45
N LYS A 86 -1.47 -11.79 -18.57
CA LYS A 86 -2.62 -10.96 -18.88
C LYS A 86 -3.86 -11.85 -18.88
N ALA A 87 -4.81 -11.59 -17.98
CA ALA A 87 -5.97 -12.46 -17.79
C ALA A 87 -7.19 -11.66 -17.34
N ASP A 88 -8.38 -12.12 -17.72
CA ASP A 88 -9.65 -11.49 -17.32
C ASP A 88 -10.08 -11.90 -15.91
N SER A 89 -9.46 -12.95 -15.36
CA SER A 89 -9.63 -13.38 -13.98
C SER A 89 -8.28 -13.70 -13.34
N PHE A 90 -8.19 -13.49 -12.03
CA PHE A 90 -7.02 -13.84 -11.24
C PHE A 90 -7.45 -14.24 -9.83
N ALA A 91 -7.04 -15.44 -9.41
CA ALA A 91 -7.59 -16.12 -8.24
C ALA A 91 -9.13 -16.18 -8.34
N THR A 92 -9.85 -15.69 -7.31
CA THR A 92 -11.32 -15.70 -7.27
C THR A 92 -11.94 -14.38 -7.71
N VAL A 93 -11.17 -13.49 -8.35
CA VAL A 93 -11.62 -12.16 -8.77
C VAL A 93 -11.64 -12.06 -10.29
N THR A 94 -12.72 -11.52 -10.84
CA THR A 94 -12.89 -11.25 -12.28
C THR A 94 -12.85 -9.75 -12.54
N ALA A 95 -12.26 -9.33 -13.65
CA ALA A 95 -12.21 -7.93 -14.06
C ALA A 95 -13.59 -7.44 -14.50
N ASP A 96 -13.87 -6.14 -14.32
CA ASP A 96 -15.08 -5.53 -14.87
C ASP A 96 -15.08 -5.62 -16.41
N THR A 97 -16.26 -5.56 -17.00
CA THR A 97 -16.44 -5.50 -18.46
C THR A 97 -15.55 -4.42 -19.09
N GLY A 98 -14.81 -4.79 -20.14
CA GLY A 98 -13.89 -3.90 -20.85
C GLY A 98 -12.54 -3.69 -20.17
N LYS A 99 -12.28 -4.36 -19.03
CA LYS A 99 -11.00 -4.37 -18.33
C LYS A 99 -10.40 -5.77 -18.32
N THR A 100 -9.12 -5.85 -18.01
CA THR A 100 -8.36 -7.10 -17.83
C THR A 100 -7.28 -6.86 -16.77
N PHE A 101 -6.74 -7.93 -16.20
CA PHE A 101 -5.64 -7.85 -15.27
C PHE A 101 -4.31 -8.04 -16.00
N ILE A 102 -3.32 -7.23 -15.61
CA ILE A 102 -1.92 -7.54 -15.87
C ILE A 102 -1.30 -7.86 -14.51
N ILE A 103 -0.83 -9.09 -14.33
CA ILE A 103 -0.19 -9.55 -13.12
C ILE A 103 1.29 -9.77 -13.42
N VAL A 104 2.16 -9.07 -12.70
CA VAL A 104 3.61 -9.21 -12.83
C VAL A 104 4.15 -9.87 -11.57
N PHE A 105 4.83 -11.00 -11.75
CA PHE A 105 5.41 -11.78 -10.67
C PHE A 105 6.87 -11.43 -10.44
N PHE A 106 7.29 -11.45 -9.17
CA PHE A 106 8.66 -11.20 -8.76
C PHE A 106 9.13 -12.27 -7.76
N GLU A 107 10.45 -12.37 -7.62
CA GLU A 107 11.08 -13.33 -6.72
C GLU A 107 10.73 -13.07 -5.25
N PRO A 108 10.58 -14.14 -4.44
CA PRO A 108 10.37 -13.99 -3.01
C PRO A 108 11.57 -13.30 -2.36
N MET A 109 11.31 -12.51 -1.31
CA MET A 109 12.31 -11.68 -0.64
C MET A 109 12.60 -12.19 0.77
N THR A 110 13.74 -11.77 1.33
CA THR A 110 14.03 -12.05 2.74
C THR A 110 13.12 -11.24 3.67
N GLY A 111 12.93 -11.67 4.92
CA GLY A 111 11.96 -11.05 5.84
C GLY A 111 12.15 -9.54 6.06
N ALA A 112 13.40 -9.04 6.07
CA ALA A 112 13.67 -7.61 6.19
C ALA A 112 13.25 -6.82 4.94
N GLU A 113 13.51 -7.39 3.76
CA GLU A 113 13.13 -6.81 2.46
C GLU A 113 11.61 -6.83 2.25
N VAL A 114 10.91 -7.85 2.75
CA VAL A 114 9.44 -7.96 2.65
C VAL A 114 8.74 -6.74 3.26
N LEU A 115 9.19 -6.28 4.44
CA LEU A 115 8.59 -5.13 5.11
C LEU A 115 8.81 -3.84 4.30
N ALA A 116 10.04 -3.63 3.81
CA ALA A 116 10.37 -2.48 2.97
C ALA A 116 9.55 -2.50 1.67
N ALA A 117 9.53 -3.64 0.97
CA ALA A 117 8.81 -3.82 -0.29
C ALA A 117 7.31 -3.56 -0.16
N SER A 118 6.69 -4.02 0.94
CA SER A 118 5.25 -3.85 1.19
C SER A 118 4.85 -2.37 1.31
N GLN A 119 5.76 -1.52 1.76
CA GLN A 119 5.50 -0.09 1.91
C GLN A 119 5.83 0.70 0.64
N THR A 120 6.82 0.28 -0.14
CA THR A 120 7.32 1.07 -1.28
C THR A 120 6.76 0.66 -2.64
N LEU A 121 6.56 -0.64 -2.88
CA LEU A 121 6.11 -1.14 -4.18
C LEU A 121 4.81 -0.48 -4.69
N PRO A 122 3.75 -0.29 -3.87
CA PRO A 122 2.52 0.32 -4.34
C PRO A 122 2.69 1.76 -4.83
N ALA A 123 3.62 2.50 -4.25
CA ALA A 123 3.86 3.91 -4.57
C ALA A 123 4.85 4.09 -5.75
N GLU A 124 5.85 3.23 -5.83
CA GLU A 124 6.96 3.38 -6.76
C GLU A 124 6.76 2.65 -8.09
N VAL A 125 6.09 1.49 -8.10
CA VAL A 125 5.93 0.69 -9.31
C VAL A 125 4.58 0.96 -9.96
N LYS A 126 4.62 1.53 -11.16
CA LYS A 126 3.45 1.87 -11.96
C LYS A 126 3.48 1.14 -13.30
N LEU A 127 2.32 0.98 -13.90
CA LEU A 127 2.18 0.43 -15.24
C LEU A 127 1.83 1.54 -16.23
N GLN A 128 2.65 1.73 -17.25
CA GLN A 128 2.43 2.68 -18.32
C GLN A 128 1.82 1.96 -19.54
N VAL A 129 0.68 2.45 -20.04
CA VAL A 129 0.02 1.99 -21.27
C VAL A 129 -0.23 3.19 -22.16
N GLY A 130 0.57 3.33 -23.22
CA GLY A 130 0.57 4.54 -24.04
C GLY A 130 0.89 5.79 -23.19
N LYS A 131 -0.07 6.72 -23.12
CA LYS A 131 0.05 7.94 -22.31
C LYS A 131 -0.51 7.81 -20.89
N ASN A 132 -1.19 6.71 -20.58
CA ASN A 132 -1.86 6.51 -19.30
C ASN A 132 -0.98 5.73 -18.33
N THR A 133 -1.07 6.10 -17.04
CA THR A 133 -0.38 5.44 -15.95
C THR A 133 -1.39 4.79 -15.01
N TYR A 134 -1.14 3.55 -14.63
CA TYR A 134 -1.98 2.74 -13.75
C TYR A 134 -1.21 2.36 -12.49
N GLU A 135 -1.83 2.54 -11.34
CA GLU A 135 -1.29 2.11 -10.05
C GLU A 135 -1.61 0.63 -9.80
N ALA A 136 -0.80 -0.03 -8.96
CA ALA A 136 -1.05 -1.41 -8.59
C ALA A 136 -2.35 -1.50 -7.76
N SER A 137 -3.34 -2.20 -8.30
CA SER A 137 -4.61 -2.48 -7.60
C SER A 137 -4.43 -3.40 -6.39
N SER A 138 -3.41 -4.25 -6.42
CA SER A 138 -3.05 -5.16 -5.35
C SER A 138 -1.58 -5.50 -5.46
N VAL A 139 -0.93 -5.59 -4.30
CA VAL A 139 0.44 -6.03 -4.14
C VAL A 139 0.45 -7.19 -3.17
N LYS A 140 1.09 -8.29 -3.57
CA LYS A 140 1.44 -9.38 -2.67
C LYS A 140 2.96 -9.46 -2.62
N VAL A 141 3.53 -9.29 -1.44
CA VAL A 141 4.96 -9.50 -1.24
C VAL A 141 5.14 -10.90 -0.66
N ALA A 142 5.96 -11.71 -1.31
CA ALA A 142 6.25 -13.08 -0.87
C ALA A 142 7.56 -13.14 -0.08
N SER A 143 7.58 -14.03 0.91
CA SER A 143 8.75 -14.30 1.73
C SER A 143 9.44 -15.59 1.28
N THR A 144 10.77 -15.61 1.28
CA THR A 144 11.57 -16.83 1.07
C THR A 144 11.34 -17.90 2.14
N THR A 145 10.75 -17.54 3.28
CA THR A 145 10.40 -18.47 4.35
C THR A 145 9.17 -19.32 4.05
N VAL A 146 8.35 -18.93 3.06
CA VAL A 146 7.16 -19.68 2.66
C VAL A 146 7.45 -20.36 1.32
N LYS A 147 7.49 -21.70 1.34
CA LYS A 147 7.82 -22.49 0.15
C LYS A 147 6.83 -22.22 -0.98
N ASN A 148 7.36 -22.00 -2.18
CA ASN A 148 6.61 -21.70 -3.40
C ASN A 148 5.77 -20.41 -3.34
N ASP A 149 5.99 -19.54 -2.36
CA ASP A 149 5.35 -18.24 -2.34
C ASP A 149 5.93 -17.33 -3.43
N ARG A 150 5.07 -16.55 -4.06
CA ARG A 150 5.41 -15.71 -5.22
C ARG A 150 4.82 -14.33 -5.00
N GLY A 151 5.67 -13.32 -5.15
CA GLY A 151 5.26 -11.94 -5.07
C GLY A 151 4.61 -11.52 -6.38
N TYR A 152 3.61 -10.65 -6.33
CA TYR A 152 3.02 -10.08 -7.53
C TYR A 152 2.54 -8.64 -7.36
N LEU A 153 2.50 -7.93 -8.48
CA LEU A 153 1.79 -6.67 -8.68
C LEU A 153 0.64 -6.90 -9.65
N LYS A 154 -0.58 -6.54 -9.26
CA LYS A 154 -1.76 -6.67 -10.12
C LYS A 154 -2.25 -5.29 -10.53
N PHE A 155 -2.36 -5.07 -11.83
CA PHE A 155 -2.89 -3.84 -12.42
C PHE A 155 -4.22 -4.15 -13.11
N ILE A 156 -5.13 -3.18 -13.11
CA ILE A 156 -6.39 -3.25 -13.87
C ILE A 156 -6.28 -2.26 -15.02
N VAL A 157 -6.34 -2.76 -16.25
CA VAL A 157 -6.20 -1.94 -17.46
C VAL A 157 -7.32 -2.22 -18.45
N PRO A 158 -7.54 -1.38 -19.48
CA PRO A 158 -8.46 -1.69 -20.56
C PRO A 158 -8.10 -3.02 -21.24
N SER A 159 -9.10 -3.82 -21.62
CA SER A 159 -8.88 -5.13 -22.27
C SER A 159 -8.12 -5.02 -23.60
N SER A 160 -8.30 -3.90 -24.30
CA SER A 160 -7.60 -3.53 -25.54
C SER A 160 -6.10 -3.25 -25.39
N THR A 161 -5.55 -3.32 -24.18
CA THR A 161 -4.12 -3.08 -23.93
C THR A 161 -3.25 -4.11 -24.67
N ALA A 162 -2.52 -3.67 -25.69
CA ALA A 162 -1.62 -4.51 -26.49
C ALA A 162 -0.14 -4.32 -26.14
N ALA A 163 0.23 -3.23 -25.47
CA ALA A 163 1.59 -2.95 -25.04
C ALA A 163 1.57 -2.20 -23.71
N ALA A 164 2.51 -2.52 -22.83
CA ALA A 164 2.69 -1.82 -21.57
C ALA A 164 4.15 -1.80 -21.14
N SER A 165 4.46 -1.00 -20.15
CA SER A 165 5.76 -1.00 -19.49
C SER A 165 5.61 -0.80 -18.00
N LEU A 166 6.38 -1.54 -17.20
CA LEU A 166 6.55 -1.22 -15.79
C LEU A 166 7.50 -0.04 -15.67
N VAL A 167 7.16 0.89 -14.80
CA VAL A 167 7.98 2.06 -14.49
C VAL A 167 8.20 2.08 -12.98
N ALA A 168 9.46 2.15 -12.55
CA ALA A 168 9.79 2.43 -11.16
C ALA A 168 10.99 3.37 -11.08
N GLY A 169 10.77 4.58 -10.57
CA GLY A 169 11.76 5.65 -10.62
C GLY A 169 12.17 5.96 -12.08
N SER A 170 13.47 5.92 -12.37
CA SER A 170 14.03 6.10 -13.71
C SER A 170 14.07 4.81 -14.55
N ASN A 171 13.70 3.66 -13.98
CA ASN A 171 13.72 2.38 -14.67
C ASN A 171 12.41 2.14 -15.40
N GLN A 172 12.50 1.65 -16.63
CA GLN A 172 11.35 1.23 -17.42
C GLN A 172 11.59 -0.12 -18.07
N ILE A 173 10.66 -1.06 -17.89
CA ILE A 173 10.71 -2.40 -18.48
C ILE A 173 9.51 -2.58 -19.40
N LYS A 174 9.75 -2.91 -20.68
CA LYS A 174 8.67 -3.27 -21.62
C LYS A 174 8.11 -4.64 -21.29
N LEU A 175 6.79 -4.76 -21.27
CA LEU A 175 6.12 -6.03 -21.01
C LEU A 175 5.76 -6.76 -22.32
N PRO A 176 6.08 -8.06 -22.46
CA PRO A 176 5.57 -8.88 -23.55
C PRO A 176 4.09 -9.19 -23.34
N LEU A 177 3.17 -8.34 -23.78
CA LEU A 177 1.71 -8.52 -23.62
C LEU A 177 1.05 -9.29 -24.76
#